data_AF-A0A2W7JCJ8-F1
#
_entry.id   AF-A0A2W7JCJ8-F1
#
_cell.length_a   1.000
_cell.length_b   1.000
_cell.length_c   1.000
_cell.angle_alpha   90.00
_cell.angle_beta   90.00
_cell.angle_gamma   90.00
#
_symmetry.space_group_name_H-M   'P 1'
#
loop_
_entity.id
_entity.type
_entity.pdbx_description
1 polymer ?
#
loop_
_entity_poly.entity_id
_entity_poly.type
_entity_poly.pdbx_seq_one_letter_code
_entity_poly.pdbx_strand_id
1 'polypeptide(L)'
;MFWKRDNKIQVEILNPINISSPSSSPQQGDTKSPPIVREVDKDFAIKLLTYFAIVLQAGLLAYGYLELSAYYEQFGIGTTELELGTPTILVYGYSYAFSSIMGLVYLIPFIGALIPGLMFISVALTFVYLLMSRVSKKGEILEKGTWGGMLLLLVFIAPVLGVHHGVERARENIKADSGIDVSNGISRVHSIITDKGEITGQLVVADTKSSFLLVKDTLYKVDNKTNRVMRKTVLKAKDKKDPARKAD
;
A
#
# COMPACT_ATOMS: atom_id res chain seq x y z
N MET A 1 10.74 63.43 32.95
CA MET A 1 10.36 64.20 34.16
C MET A 1 8.88 63.91 34.42
N PHE A 2 8.38 63.42 35.55
CA PHE A 2 8.94 62.99 36.83
C PHE A 2 7.91 62.03 37.44
N TRP A 3 8.39 60.95 38.05
CA TRP A 3 7.63 60.04 38.89
C TRP A 3 7.03 60.77 40.09
N LYS A 4 5.82 60.38 40.51
CA LYS A 4 5.47 60.33 41.94
C LYS A 4 4.81 58.99 42.27
N ARG A 5 5.66 58.03 42.61
CA ARG A 5 5.36 56.99 43.61
C ARG A 5 5.06 57.74 44.92
N ASP A 6 3.96 57.38 45.59
CA ASP A 6 3.68 57.58 47.05
C ASP A 6 2.22 57.92 47.39
N ASN A 7 1.23 57.31 46.74
CA ASN A 7 -0.11 57.23 47.35
C ASN A 7 -0.35 55.81 47.89
N LYS A 8 -0.06 55.64 49.19
CA LYS A 8 -0.50 54.49 49.98
C LYS A 8 -2.01 54.64 50.22
N ILE A 9 -2.82 53.86 49.51
CA ILE A 9 -4.24 53.75 49.82
C ILE A 9 -4.36 52.80 51.02
N GLN A 10 -4.75 53.36 52.16
CA GLN A 10 -5.07 52.61 53.37
C GLN A 10 -6.48 52.05 53.20
N VAL A 11 -6.60 50.73 53.06
CA VAL A 11 -7.90 50.06 52.91
C VAL A 11 -8.25 49.46 54.27
N GLU A 12 -9.24 50.02 54.97
CA GLU A 12 -9.83 49.41 56.16
C GLU A 12 -10.67 48.20 55.74
N ILE A 13 -10.29 47.00 56.21
CA ILE A 13 -11.06 45.78 56.00
C ILE A 13 -12.22 45.79 57.01
N LEU A 14 -13.40 46.22 56.56
CA LEU A 14 -14.61 46.37 57.40
C LEU A 14 -15.32 45.06 57.78
N ASN A 15 -14.68 43.89 57.66
CA ASN A 15 -15.25 42.63 58.16
C ASN A 15 -14.15 41.71 58.71
N PRO A 16 -14.07 41.50 60.04
CA PRO A 16 -13.12 40.58 60.63
C PRO A 16 -13.48 39.13 60.31
N ILE A 17 -12.51 38.40 59.76
CA ILE A 17 -12.52 36.94 59.63
C ILE A 17 -12.52 36.35 61.05
N ASN A 18 -13.62 35.71 61.44
CA ASN A 18 -13.65 34.91 62.66
C ASN A 18 -12.85 33.61 62.41
N ILE A 19 -11.60 33.61 62.83
CA ILE A 19 -10.78 32.41 62.96
C ILE A 19 -11.15 31.76 64.29
N SER A 20 -11.99 30.74 64.23
CA SER A 20 -12.20 29.81 65.34
C SER A 20 -11.65 28.45 64.94
N SER A 21 -10.43 28.16 65.39
CA SER A 21 -9.88 26.81 65.49
C SER A 21 -10.11 26.29 66.91
N PRO A 22 -10.61 25.05 67.06
CA PRO A 22 -9.82 24.14 67.88
C PRO A 22 -9.82 22.67 67.44
N SER A 23 -8.67 22.07 67.76
CA SER A 23 -8.37 20.65 67.98
C SER A 23 -8.03 19.77 66.77
N SER A 24 -6.80 19.29 66.88
CA SER A 24 -6.08 18.29 66.12
C SER A 24 -6.74 16.91 66.13
N SER A 25 -6.97 16.36 64.94
CA SER A 25 -6.94 14.92 64.66
C SER A 25 -6.42 14.72 63.24
N PRO A 26 -5.46 13.81 62.98
CA PRO A 26 -4.80 13.70 61.69
C PRO A 26 -5.68 12.86 60.76
N GLN A 27 -6.54 13.52 59.98
CA GLN A 27 -7.18 12.88 58.83
C GLN A 27 -6.30 13.08 57.60
N GLN A 28 -5.42 12.10 57.43
CA GLN A 28 -4.73 11.75 56.20
C GLN A 28 -5.77 11.51 55.10
N GLY A 29 -6.10 12.56 54.36
CA GLY A 29 -6.91 12.51 53.15
C GLY A 29 -6.00 12.71 51.95
N ASP A 30 -5.60 11.60 51.33
CA ASP A 30 -5.00 11.58 50.00
C ASP A 30 -5.96 12.23 48.99
N THR A 31 -5.88 13.55 48.81
CA THR A 31 -6.43 14.17 47.61
C THR A 31 -5.44 13.93 46.49
N LYS A 32 -5.41 12.69 45.98
CA LYS A 32 -4.89 12.41 44.64
C LYS A 32 -5.65 13.32 43.69
N SER A 33 -4.97 14.31 43.13
CA SER A 33 -5.46 15.02 41.94
C SER A 33 -6.02 13.97 40.97
N PRO A 34 -7.22 14.19 40.39
CA PRO A 34 -7.77 13.25 39.43
C PRO A 34 -6.69 13.03 38.35
N PRO A 35 -6.38 11.76 37.99
CA PRO A 35 -5.42 11.52 36.94
C PRO A 35 -5.87 12.31 35.73
N ILE A 36 -4.99 13.17 35.21
CA ILE A 36 -5.23 13.85 33.94
C ILE A 36 -5.32 12.73 32.92
N VAL A 37 -6.53 12.28 32.62
CA VAL A 37 -6.81 11.35 31.53
C VAL A 37 -6.55 12.17 30.28
N ARG A 38 -5.31 12.16 29.81
CA ARG A 38 -5.01 12.66 28.48
C ARG A 38 -5.67 11.67 27.54
N GLU A 39 -6.73 12.09 26.87
CA GLU A 39 -7.36 11.25 25.87
C GLU A 39 -6.58 11.35 24.56
N VAL A 40 -6.64 10.27 23.78
CA VAL A 40 -6.13 10.25 22.41
C VAL A 40 -6.95 11.21 21.56
N ASP A 41 -6.29 12.13 20.86
CA ASP A 41 -6.92 13.03 19.90
C ASP A 41 -7.41 12.24 18.67
N LYS A 42 -8.73 12.01 18.62
CA LYS A 42 -9.38 11.27 17.53
C LYS A 42 -9.34 12.03 16.20
N ASP A 43 -9.38 13.35 16.23
CA ASP A 43 -9.33 14.16 15.01
C ASP A 43 -7.93 14.10 14.40
N PHE A 44 -6.90 14.15 15.24
CA PHE A 44 -5.53 13.91 14.80
C PHE A 44 -5.34 12.50 14.24
N ALA A 45 -5.92 11.48 14.89
CA ALA A 45 -5.86 10.10 14.42
C ALA A 45 -6.45 9.91 13.02
N ILE A 46 -7.63 10.49 12.76
CA ILE A 46 -8.32 10.40 11.47
C ILE A 46 -7.54 11.14 10.39
N LYS A 47 -6.99 12.32 10.69
CA LYS A 47 -6.15 13.09 9.75
C LYS A 47 -4.89 12.33 9.40
N LEU A 48 -4.22 11.75 10.39
CA LEU A 48 -3.01 10.96 10.18
C LEU A 48 -3.31 9.72 9.32
N LEU A 49 -4.38 8.99 9.64
CA LEU A 49 -4.80 7.81 8.88
C LEU A 49 -5.14 8.17 7.42
N THR A 50 -5.91 9.23 7.21
CA THR A 50 -6.28 9.72 5.88
C THR A 50 -5.03 10.12 5.08
N TYR A 51 -4.10 10.83 5.70
CA TYR A 51 -2.84 11.21 5.06
C TYR A 51 -2.02 9.99 4.63
N PHE A 52 -1.86 8.99 5.52
CA PHE A 52 -1.18 7.74 5.18
C PHE A 52 -1.87 7.00 4.03
N ALA A 53 -3.20 6.95 4.03
CA ALA A 53 -3.97 6.31 2.96
C ALA A 53 -3.74 7.00 1.61
N ILE A 54 -3.77 8.33 1.56
CA ILE A 54 -3.53 9.10 0.34
C ILE A 54 -2.10 8.88 -0.17
N VAL A 55 -1.10 8.98 0.70
CA VAL A 55 0.31 8.78 0.33
C VAL A 55 0.53 7.35 -0.17
N LEU A 56 -0.04 6.35 0.50
CA LEU A 56 0.07 4.96 0.09
C LEU A 56 -0.59 4.71 -1.27
N GLN A 57 -1.80 5.24 -1.50
CA GLN A 57 -2.48 5.12 -2.79
C GLN A 57 -1.68 5.80 -3.91
N ALA A 58 -1.18 7.01 -3.67
CA ALA A 58 -0.34 7.72 -4.64
C ALA A 58 0.95 6.95 -4.95
N GLY A 59 1.59 6.38 -3.91
CA GLY A 59 2.78 5.54 -4.05
C GLY A 59 2.51 4.27 -4.86
N LEU A 60 1.41 3.56 -4.57
CA LEU A 60 1.00 2.37 -5.31
C LEU A 60 0.66 2.69 -6.77
N LEU A 61 0.01 3.82 -7.04
CA LEU A 61 -0.28 4.27 -8.41
C LEU A 61 1.00 4.56 -9.18
N ALA A 62 1.92 5.32 -8.60
CA ALA A 62 3.20 5.62 -9.24
C ALA A 62 3.99 4.33 -9.50
N TYR A 63 4.05 3.44 -8.51
CA TYR A 63 4.78 2.18 -8.61
C TYR A 63 4.18 1.25 -9.67
N GLY A 64 2.85 1.09 -9.67
CA GLY A 64 2.15 0.29 -10.68
C GLY A 64 2.31 0.85 -12.10
N TYR A 65 2.28 2.17 -12.26
CA TYR A 65 2.48 2.81 -13.56
C TYR A 65 3.89 2.59 -14.09
N LEU A 66 4.91 2.77 -13.25
CA LEU A 66 6.32 2.57 -13.64
C LEU A 66 6.59 1.12 -14.01
N GLU A 67 6.09 0.17 -13.23
CA GLU A 67 6.25 -1.26 -13.53
C GLU A 67 5.58 -1.66 -14.84
N LEU A 68 4.32 -1.25 -15.05
CA LEU A 68 3.62 -1.51 -16.32
C LEU A 68 4.33 -0.86 -17.50
N SER A 69 4.85 0.35 -17.31
CA SER A 69 5.63 1.03 -18.35
C SER A 69 6.88 0.25 -18.71
N ALA A 70 7.68 -0.17 -17.73
CA ALA A 70 8.89 -0.92 -17.98
C ALA A 70 8.60 -2.29 -18.61
N TYR A 71 7.56 -2.97 -18.14
CA TYR A 71 7.13 -4.28 -18.65
C TYR A 71 6.69 -4.20 -20.11
N TYR A 72 5.76 -3.30 -20.46
CA TYR A 72 5.26 -3.18 -21.82
C TYR A 72 6.27 -2.59 -22.80
N GLU A 73 7.20 -1.77 -22.32
CA GLU A 73 8.31 -1.27 -23.13
C GLU A 73 9.21 -2.41 -23.62
N GLN A 74 9.39 -3.51 -22.86
CA GLN A 74 10.11 -4.70 -23.34
C GLN A 74 9.48 -5.34 -24.57
N PHE A 75 8.16 -5.17 -24.74
CA PHE A 75 7.41 -5.63 -25.91
C PHE A 75 7.33 -4.56 -27.01
N GLY A 76 7.91 -3.38 -26.81
CA GLY A 76 7.78 -2.24 -27.72
C GLY A 76 6.36 -1.66 -27.74
N ILE A 77 5.62 -1.79 -26.64
CA ILE A 77 4.30 -1.21 -26.46
C ILE A 77 4.45 0.03 -25.56
N GLY A 78 4.14 1.21 -26.10
CA GLY A 78 4.07 2.42 -25.26
C GLY A 78 2.85 2.39 -24.36
N THR A 79 2.97 2.84 -23.11
CA THR A 79 1.83 2.93 -22.19
C THR A 79 0.74 3.89 -22.67
N THR A 80 1.09 4.87 -23.50
CA THR A 80 0.14 5.77 -24.18
C THR A 80 -0.72 5.06 -25.22
N GLU A 81 -0.31 3.87 -25.66
CA GLU A 81 -1.11 3.02 -26.55
C GLU A 81 -2.15 2.20 -25.80
N LEU A 82 -2.07 2.15 -24.46
CA LEU A 82 -2.93 1.34 -23.60
C LEU A 82 -3.89 2.22 -22.81
N GLU A 83 -5.15 1.84 -22.77
CA GLU A 83 -6.12 2.44 -21.86
C GLU A 83 -5.99 1.88 -20.44
N LEU A 84 -4.95 2.31 -19.72
CA LEU A 84 -4.71 1.93 -18.33
C LEU A 84 -5.57 2.78 -17.38
N GLY A 85 -6.67 2.20 -16.91
CA GLY A 85 -7.50 2.81 -15.86
C GLY A 85 -6.80 2.82 -14.49
N THR A 86 -7.11 3.82 -13.66
CA THR A 86 -6.61 3.93 -12.27
C THR A 86 -6.78 2.63 -11.46
N PRO A 87 -7.92 1.91 -11.51
CA PRO A 87 -8.08 0.66 -10.78
C PRO A 87 -7.07 -0.42 -11.23
N THR A 88 -6.82 -0.54 -12.53
CA THR A 88 -5.85 -1.48 -13.09
C THR A 88 -4.46 -1.16 -12.58
N ILE A 89 -4.04 0.11 -12.68
CA ILE A 89 -2.73 0.56 -12.21
C ILE A 89 -2.55 0.27 -10.72
N LEU A 90 -3.59 0.52 -9.90
CA LEU A 90 -3.54 0.28 -8.47
C LEU A 90 -3.43 -1.21 -8.13
N VAL A 91 -4.16 -2.08 -8.84
CA VAL A 91 -4.08 -3.54 -8.68
C VAL A 91 -2.69 -4.05 -9.03
N TYR A 92 -2.09 -3.57 -10.12
CA TYR A 92 -0.71 -3.92 -10.49
C TYR A 92 0.30 -3.40 -9.47
N GLY A 93 0.16 -2.16 -9.01
CA GLY A 93 1.02 -1.57 -7.97
C GLY A 93 0.96 -2.36 -6.67
N TYR A 94 -0.24 -2.76 -6.23
CA TYR A 94 -0.42 -3.63 -5.07
C TYR A 94 0.20 -5.01 -5.29
N SER A 95 -0.09 -5.67 -6.43
CA SER A 95 0.39 -7.03 -6.72
C SER A 95 1.91 -7.09 -6.77
N TYR A 96 2.54 -6.05 -7.31
CA TYR A 96 3.99 -5.95 -7.36
C TYR A 96 4.60 -5.60 -5.99
N ALA A 97 3.99 -4.70 -5.22
CA ALA A 97 4.40 -4.44 -3.84
C ALA A 97 4.32 -5.71 -2.98
N PHE A 98 3.22 -6.46 -3.11
CA PHE A 98 3.05 -7.76 -2.47
C PHE A 98 4.15 -8.74 -2.88
N SER A 99 4.38 -8.90 -4.18
CA SER A 99 5.39 -9.83 -4.70
C SER A 99 6.80 -9.45 -4.27
N SER A 100 7.12 -8.16 -4.23
CA SER A 100 8.40 -7.65 -3.73
C SER A 100 8.57 -7.93 -2.24
N ILE A 101 7.56 -7.64 -1.41
CA ILE A 101 7.57 -7.92 0.03
C ILE A 101 7.72 -9.42 0.31
N MET A 102 6.97 -10.25 -0.42
CA MET A 102 7.08 -11.71 -0.29
C MET A 102 8.38 -12.26 -0.87
N GLY A 103 8.93 -11.61 -1.90
CA GLY A 103 10.24 -11.95 -2.47
C GLY A 103 11.38 -11.83 -1.46
N LEU A 104 11.29 -10.87 -0.53
CA LEU A 104 12.26 -10.71 0.56
C LEU A 104 12.34 -11.94 1.48
N VAL A 105 11.24 -12.71 1.58
CA VAL A 105 11.20 -13.96 2.37
C VAL A 105 12.20 -14.97 1.85
N TYR A 106 12.37 -15.05 0.52
CA TYR A 106 13.28 -16.00 -0.12
C TYR A 106 14.75 -15.56 -0.12
N LEU A 107 15.03 -14.27 0.15
CA LEU A 107 16.39 -13.73 0.12
C LEU A 107 17.19 -14.03 1.40
N ILE A 108 16.52 -14.20 2.54
CA ILE A 108 17.18 -14.34 3.86
C ILE A 108 16.80 -15.69 4.48
N PRO A 109 17.73 -16.66 4.56
CA PRO A 109 17.46 -17.92 5.24
C PRO A 109 17.16 -17.70 6.73
N PHE A 110 16.30 -18.56 7.30
CA PHE A 110 15.86 -18.58 8.72
C PHE A 110 14.95 -17.44 9.20
N ILE A 111 15.18 -16.18 8.80
CA ILE A 111 14.41 -15.02 9.30
C ILE A 111 13.44 -14.45 8.24
N GLY A 112 13.55 -14.90 6.98
CA GLY A 112 12.75 -14.40 5.85
C GLY A 112 11.26 -14.27 6.13
N ALA A 113 10.65 -15.28 6.77
CA ALA A 113 9.22 -15.29 7.07
C ALA A 113 8.78 -14.21 8.08
N LEU A 114 9.70 -13.71 8.91
CA LEU A 114 9.43 -12.65 9.88
C LEU A 114 9.50 -11.24 9.26
N ILE A 115 10.18 -11.07 8.12
CA ILE A 115 10.42 -9.76 7.50
C ILE A 115 9.12 -9.01 7.20
N PRO A 116 8.10 -9.63 6.57
CA PRO A 116 6.82 -8.94 6.35
C PRO A 116 6.21 -8.49 7.68
N GLY A 117 6.13 -9.39 8.67
CA GLY A 117 5.59 -9.08 9.99
C GLY A 117 6.28 -7.88 10.65
N LEU A 118 7.62 -7.86 10.64
CA LEU A 118 8.41 -6.76 11.20
C LEU A 118 8.15 -5.43 10.48
N MET A 119 8.00 -5.44 9.14
CA MET A 119 7.67 -4.22 8.39
C MET A 119 6.30 -3.65 8.78
N PHE A 120 5.25 -4.47 8.83
CA PHE A 120 3.92 -4.00 9.21
C PHE A 120 3.85 -3.57 10.68
N ILE A 121 4.54 -4.28 11.58
CA ILE A 121 4.68 -3.89 12.99
C ILE A 121 5.42 -2.55 13.11
N SER A 122 6.48 -2.32 12.34
CA SER A 122 7.20 -1.03 12.35
C SER A 122 6.31 0.15 11.92
N VAL A 123 5.52 -0.04 10.85
CA VAL A 123 4.56 0.98 10.38
C VAL A 123 3.50 1.25 11.45
N ALA A 124 2.91 0.20 12.04
CA ALA A 124 1.92 0.34 13.10
C ALA A 124 2.50 0.99 14.37
N LEU A 125 3.71 0.60 14.78
CA LEU A 125 4.41 1.22 15.91
C LEU A 125 4.64 2.71 15.68
N THR A 126 5.06 3.09 14.47
CA THR A 126 5.25 4.50 14.11
C THR A 126 3.93 5.27 14.23
N PHE A 127 2.85 4.71 13.70
CA PHE A 127 1.51 5.31 13.79
C PHE A 127 1.04 5.48 15.24
N VAL A 128 1.10 4.41 16.03
CA VAL A 128 0.68 4.41 17.45
C VAL A 128 1.59 5.32 18.28
N TYR A 129 2.88 5.36 18.00
CA TYR A 129 3.82 6.26 18.68
C TYR A 129 3.49 7.73 18.42
N LEU A 130 3.23 8.12 17.17
CA LEU A 130 2.86 9.51 16.84
C LEU A 130 1.57 9.94 17.55
N LEU A 131 0.65 9.00 17.75
CA LEU A 131 -0.67 9.24 18.32
C LEU A 131 -0.70 9.19 19.85
N MET A 132 0.09 8.30 20.48
CA MET A 132 0.00 7.97 21.91
C MET A 132 1.25 8.33 22.73
N SER A 133 2.36 8.75 22.11
CA SER A 133 3.63 9.04 22.82
C SER A 133 3.51 10.05 23.96
N ARG A 134 2.51 10.94 23.92
CA ARG A 134 2.29 12.00 24.94
C ARG A 134 1.40 11.57 26.10
N VAL A 135 0.77 10.39 25.98
CA VAL A 135 -0.36 9.95 26.80
C VAL A 135 -0.09 8.60 27.45
N SER A 136 0.42 7.65 26.67
CA SER A 136 0.54 6.25 27.09
C SER A 136 1.95 5.86 27.48
N LYS A 137 2.03 4.81 28.30
CA LYS A 137 3.31 4.19 28.67
C LYS A 137 3.91 3.47 27.45
N LYS A 138 5.24 3.39 27.39
CA LYS A 138 5.96 2.71 26.30
C LYS A 138 5.50 1.26 26.07
N GLY A 139 5.15 0.54 27.13
CA GLY A 139 4.63 -0.84 27.03
C GLY A 139 3.29 -0.94 26.30
N GLU A 140 2.37 0.01 26.53
CA GLU A 140 1.06 0.04 25.87
C GLU A 140 1.19 0.40 24.38
N ILE A 141 2.13 1.30 24.05
CA ILE A 141 2.47 1.65 22.66
C ILE A 141 3.01 0.42 21.93
N LEU A 142 3.90 -0.35 22.59
CA LEU A 142 4.45 -1.56 22.02
C LEU A 142 3.36 -2.60 21.75
N GLU A 143 2.52 -2.89 22.74
CA GLU A 143 1.42 -3.85 22.62
C GLU A 143 0.44 -3.49 21.49
N LYS A 144 -0.04 -2.24 21.49
CA LYS A 144 -0.98 -1.76 20.46
C LYS A 144 -0.34 -1.71 19.08
N GLY A 145 0.93 -1.32 18.98
CA GLY A 145 1.67 -1.31 17.73
C GLY A 145 1.88 -2.72 17.17
N THR A 146 2.23 -3.70 18.01
CA THR A 146 2.40 -5.09 17.59
C THR A 146 1.08 -5.70 17.12
N TRP A 147 0.00 -5.57 17.89
CA TRP A 147 -1.33 -6.06 17.47
C TRP A 147 -1.85 -5.35 16.21
N GLY A 148 -1.67 -4.03 16.14
CA GLY A 148 -2.02 -3.24 14.95
C GLY A 148 -1.24 -3.69 13.71
N GLY A 149 0.05 -3.98 13.85
CA GLY A 149 0.90 -4.48 12.77
C GLY A 149 0.46 -5.84 12.26
N MET A 150 0.12 -6.77 13.15
CA MET A 150 -0.41 -8.08 12.78
C MET A 150 -1.74 -7.96 12.03
N LEU A 151 -2.62 -7.05 12.47
CA LEU A 151 -3.88 -6.78 11.78
C LEU A 151 -3.67 -6.16 10.40
N LEU A 152 -2.74 -5.21 10.26
CA LEU A 152 -2.38 -4.63 8.96
C LEU A 152 -1.84 -5.70 7.99
N LEU A 153 -1.00 -6.62 8.47
CA LEU A 153 -0.50 -7.74 7.66
C LEU A 153 -1.65 -8.63 7.17
N LEU A 154 -2.61 -8.96 8.04
CA LEU A 154 -3.77 -9.76 7.65
C LEU A 154 -4.62 -9.06 6.58
N VAL A 155 -4.91 -7.77 6.76
CA VAL A 155 -5.62 -6.96 5.76
C VAL A 155 -4.84 -6.89 4.45
N PHE A 156 -3.51 -6.80 4.52
CA PHE A 156 -2.66 -6.79 3.34
C PHE A 156 -2.65 -8.12 2.58
N ILE A 157 -2.74 -9.27 3.26
CA ILE A 157 -2.75 -10.60 2.63
C ILE A 157 -4.15 -10.96 2.09
N ALA A 158 -5.22 -10.45 2.70
CA ALA A 158 -6.59 -10.85 2.39
C ALA A 158 -6.97 -10.81 0.89
N PRO A 159 -6.59 -9.79 0.10
CA PRO A 159 -6.90 -9.78 -1.34
C PRO A 159 -6.30 -10.96 -2.11
N VAL A 160 -5.13 -11.46 -1.72
CA VAL A 160 -4.47 -12.60 -2.37
C VAL A 160 -5.24 -13.90 -2.13
N LEU A 161 -5.83 -14.07 -0.95
CA LEU A 161 -6.74 -15.19 -0.68
C LEU A 161 -7.95 -15.15 -1.63
N GLY A 162 -8.48 -13.95 -1.89
CA GLY A 162 -9.55 -13.74 -2.87
C GLY A 162 -9.14 -14.12 -4.29
N VAL A 163 -7.92 -13.76 -4.72
CA VAL A 163 -7.37 -14.17 -6.03
C VAL A 163 -7.24 -15.68 -6.12
N HIS A 164 -6.66 -16.33 -5.11
CA HIS A 164 -6.50 -17.78 -5.08
C HIS A 164 -7.85 -18.50 -5.20
N HIS A 165 -8.82 -18.08 -4.39
CA HIS A 165 -10.17 -18.62 -4.43
C HIS A 165 -10.83 -18.43 -5.81
N GLY A 166 -10.63 -17.27 -6.45
CA GLY A 166 -11.11 -17.01 -7.81
C GLY A 166 -10.50 -17.95 -8.86
N VAL A 167 -9.19 -18.25 -8.74
CA VAL A 167 -8.49 -19.17 -9.64
C VAL A 167 -8.99 -20.61 -9.46
N GLU A 168 -9.16 -21.07 -8.22
CA GLU A 168 -9.68 -22.40 -7.92
C GLU A 168 -11.09 -22.58 -8.47
N ARG A 169 -11.98 -21.63 -8.21
CA ARG A 169 -13.35 -21.64 -8.74
C ARG A 169 -13.37 -21.70 -10.26
N ALA A 170 -12.50 -20.92 -10.93
CA ALA A 170 -12.40 -20.95 -12.38
C ALA A 170 -11.91 -22.32 -12.91
N ARG A 171 -10.96 -22.96 -12.22
CA ARG A 171 -10.48 -24.30 -12.56
C ARG A 171 -11.56 -25.35 -12.42
N GLU A 172 -12.33 -25.31 -11.34
CA GLU A 172 -13.47 -26.21 -11.11
C GLU A 172 -14.51 -26.08 -12.23
N ASN A 173 -14.91 -24.85 -12.56
CA ASN A 173 -15.87 -24.59 -13.63
C ASN A 173 -15.35 -25.07 -14.99
N ILE A 174 -14.09 -24.80 -15.34
CA ILE A 174 -13.53 -25.25 -16.61
C ILE A 174 -13.49 -26.78 -16.68
N LYS A 175 -13.09 -27.45 -15.59
CA LYS A 175 -13.09 -28.91 -15.54
C LYS A 175 -14.51 -29.47 -15.70
N ALA A 176 -15.51 -28.86 -15.07
CA ALA A 176 -16.90 -29.28 -15.14
C ALA A 176 -17.52 -29.05 -16.52
N ASP A 177 -17.31 -27.86 -17.10
CA ASP A 177 -18.01 -27.42 -18.31
C ASP A 177 -17.33 -27.91 -19.59
N SER A 178 -16.00 -28.02 -19.59
CA SER A 178 -15.21 -28.35 -20.79
C SER A 178 -14.47 -29.68 -20.72
N GLY A 179 -14.41 -30.32 -19.54
CA GLY A 179 -13.70 -31.58 -19.34
C GLY A 179 -12.17 -31.48 -19.43
N ILE A 180 -11.62 -30.26 -19.53
CA ILE A 180 -10.17 -30.03 -19.60
C ILE A 180 -9.53 -30.37 -18.25
N ASP A 181 -8.43 -31.13 -18.25
CA ASP A 181 -7.63 -31.33 -17.05
C ASP A 181 -6.84 -30.06 -16.72
N VAL A 182 -7.13 -29.51 -15.55
CA VAL A 182 -6.58 -28.25 -15.03
C VAL A 182 -5.53 -28.47 -13.93
N SER A 183 -5.12 -29.72 -13.68
CA SER A 183 -4.15 -30.11 -12.65
C SER A 183 -2.83 -29.34 -12.72
N ASN A 184 -2.33 -29.09 -13.93
CA ASN A 184 -1.09 -28.36 -14.20
C ASN A 184 -1.31 -26.88 -14.59
N GLY A 185 -2.49 -26.33 -14.31
CA GLY A 185 -2.88 -24.99 -14.77
C GLY A 185 -3.45 -24.98 -16.18
N ILE A 186 -3.66 -23.78 -16.73
CA ILE A 186 -4.39 -23.57 -17.98
C ILE A 186 -3.53 -22.75 -18.93
N SER A 187 -3.11 -23.36 -20.04
CA SER A 187 -2.50 -22.64 -21.16
C SER A 187 -3.59 -21.98 -21.99
N ARG A 188 -3.39 -20.70 -22.35
CA ARG A 188 -4.35 -19.91 -23.12
C ARG A 188 -3.70 -19.48 -24.42
N VAL A 189 -4.27 -19.90 -25.53
CA VAL A 189 -3.91 -19.43 -26.87
C VAL A 189 -5.09 -18.63 -27.39
N HIS A 190 -4.81 -17.45 -27.93
CA HIS A 190 -5.84 -16.56 -28.47
C HIS A 190 -5.71 -16.54 -29.98
N SER A 191 -6.85 -16.62 -30.65
CA SER A 191 -6.95 -16.48 -32.10
C SER A 191 -7.80 -15.25 -32.44
N ILE A 192 -7.31 -14.43 -33.37
CA ILE A 192 -8.06 -13.32 -33.96
C ILE A 192 -8.15 -13.52 -35.46
N ILE A 193 -9.39 -13.53 -35.97
CA ILE A 193 -9.67 -13.59 -37.40
C ILE A 193 -9.50 -12.17 -37.97
N THR A 194 -8.53 -12.00 -38.86
CA THR A 194 -8.27 -10.72 -39.56
C THR A 194 -8.62 -10.81 -41.03
N ASP A 195 -8.65 -9.66 -41.72
CA ASP A 195 -8.81 -9.58 -43.18
C ASP A 195 -7.72 -10.33 -43.97
N LYS A 196 -6.56 -10.57 -43.35
CA LYS A 196 -5.41 -11.28 -43.93
C LYS A 196 -5.31 -12.75 -43.47
N GLY A 197 -6.30 -13.25 -42.74
CA GLY A 197 -6.34 -14.59 -42.19
C GLY A 197 -6.30 -14.62 -40.66
N GLU A 198 -6.22 -15.82 -40.12
CA GLU A 198 -6.23 -16.07 -38.68
C GLU A 198 -4.84 -15.87 -38.07
N ILE A 199 -4.78 -15.15 -36.94
CA ILE A 199 -3.56 -14.94 -36.16
C ILE A 199 -3.75 -15.58 -34.79
N THR A 200 -2.93 -16.59 -34.51
CA THR A 200 -3.02 -17.40 -33.29
C THR A 200 -1.74 -17.28 -32.47
N GLY A 201 -1.83 -16.85 -31.22
CA GLY A 201 -0.68 -16.58 -30.37
C GLY A 201 -1.03 -16.36 -28.89
N GLN A 202 -0.05 -15.90 -28.12
CA GLN A 202 -0.24 -15.54 -26.72
C GLN A 202 -0.73 -14.10 -26.62
N LEU A 203 -1.82 -13.87 -25.88
CA LEU A 203 -2.29 -12.51 -25.62
C LEU A 203 -1.38 -11.86 -24.57
N VAL A 204 -0.72 -10.77 -24.94
CA VAL A 204 0.11 -9.97 -24.03
C VAL A 204 -0.75 -8.99 -23.25
N VAL A 205 -1.59 -8.23 -23.95
CA VAL A 205 -2.55 -7.28 -23.37
C VAL A 205 -3.66 -7.00 -24.37
N ALA A 206 -4.87 -6.76 -23.88
CA ALA A 206 -6.00 -6.27 -24.66
C ALA A 206 -6.68 -5.13 -23.91
N ASP A 207 -7.03 -4.06 -24.63
CA ASP A 207 -7.85 -2.97 -24.13
C ASP A 207 -9.07 -2.74 -25.05
N THR A 208 -9.76 -1.59 -24.92
CA THR A 208 -10.95 -1.31 -25.74
C THR A 208 -10.62 -1.03 -27.22
N LYS A 209 -9.40 -0.61 -27.52
CA LYS A 209 -8.96 -0.16 -28.84
C LYS A 209 -8.15 -1.22 -29.57
N SER A 210 -7.29 -1.93 -28.87
CA SER A 210 -6.29 -2.81 -29.48
C SER A 210 -6.02 -4.06 -28.64
N SER A 211 -5.70 -5.13 -29.35
CA SER A 211 -5.17 -6.37 -28.78
C SER A 211 -3.76 -6.59 -29.26
N PHE A 212 -2.88 -7.03 -28.35
CA PHE A 212 -1.48 -7.32 -28.62
C PHE A 212 -1.23 -8.82 -28.48
N LEU A 213 -0.94 -9.49 -29.60
CA LEU A 213 -0.66 -10.93 -29.65
C LEU A 213 0.80 -11.18 -29.99
N LEU A 214 1.47 -11.98 -29.16
CA LEU A 214 2.81 -12.49 -29.43
C LEU A 214 2.72 -13.83 -30.17
N VAL A 215 3.26 -13.87 -31.37
CA VAL A 215 3.39 -15.08 -32.19
C VAL A 215 4.88 -15.31 -32.43
N LYS A 216 5.43 -16.32 -31.76
CA LYS A 216 6.88 -16.60 -31.73
C LYS A 216 7.68 -15.38 -31.26
N ASP A 217 8.35 -14.70 -32.18
CA ASP A 217 9.19 -13.52 -31.96
C ASP A 217 8.51 -12.21 -32.40
N THR A 218 7.29 -12.28 -32.95
CA THR A 218 6.61 -11.13 -33.54
C THR A 218 5.38 -10.76 -32.74
N LEU A 219 5.35 -9.52 -32.27
CA LEU A 219 4.19 -8.92 -31.61
C LEU A 219 3.30 -8.24 -32.66
N TYR A 220 2.04 -8.62 -32.69
CA TYR A 220 0.99 -8.07 -33.54
C TYR A 220 0.09 -7.14 -32.74
N LYS A 221 -0.03 -5.88 -33.17
CA LYS A 221 -1.07 -4.97 -32.70
C LYS A 221 -2.27 -5.08 -33.65
N VAL A 222 -3.42 -5.46 -33.11
CA VAL A 222 -4.67 -5.61 -33.86
C VAL A 222 -5.68 -4.61 -33.33
N ASP A 223 -6.34 -3.87 -34.22
CA ASP A 223 -7.45 -2.98 -33.86
C ASP A 223 -8.71 -3.79 -33.56
N ASN A 224 -9.31 -3.60 -32.39
CA ASN A 224 -10.46 -4.41 -31.94
C ASN A 224 -11.76 -4.08 -32.68
N LYS A 225 -11.85 -2.91 -33.32
CA LYS A 225 -13.04 -2.50 -34.08
C LYS A 225 -13.08 -3.09 -35.48
N THR A 226 -11.93 -3.11 -36.15
CA THR A 226 -11.80 -3.52 -37.55
C THR A 226 -11.16 -4.88 -37.73
N ASN A 227 -10.61 -5.48 -36.66
CA ASN A 227 -9.79 -6.69 -36.67
C ASN A 227 -8.60 -6.61 -37.66
N ARG A 228 -8.12 -5.39 -37.93
CA ARG A 228 -6.98 -5.16 -38.82
C ARG A 228 -5.68 -5.13 -38.04
N VAL A 229 -4.65 -5.74 -38.60
CA VAL A 229 -3.28 -5.64 -38.07
C VAL A 229 -2.75 -4.23 -38.33
N MET A 230 -2.53 -3.47 -37.26
CA MET A 230 -2.02 -2.10 -37.30
C MET A 230 -0.50 -2.05 -37.36
N ARG A 231 0.18 -2.90 -36.59
CA ARG A 231 1.64 -2.91 -36.46
C ARG A 231 2.16 -4.31 -36.19
N LYS A 232 3.35 -4.60 -36.70
CA LYS A 232 4.14 -5.78 -36.36
C LYS A 232 5.47 -5.31 -35.77
N THR A 233 5.84 -5.84 -34.61
CA THR A 233 7.11 -5.58 -33.95
C THR A 233 7.85 -6.90 -33.80
N VAL A 234 9.03 -7.02 -34.41
CA VAL A 234 9.88 -8.22 -34.26
C VAL A 234 10.79 -8.00 -33.05
N LEU A 235 10.66 -8.87 -32.05
CA LEU A 235 11.46 -8.87 -30.84
C LEU A 235 12.77 -9.60 -31.09
N LYS A 236 13.90 -8.96 -30.78
CA LYS A 236 15.23 -9.55 -30.87
C LYS A 236 15.97 -9.36 -29.57
N ALA A 237 16.75 -10.35 -29.17
CA ALA A 237 17.66 -10.20 -28.05
C ALA A 237 18.65 -9.06 -28.34
N LYS A 238 18.89 -8.19 -27.36
CA LYS A 238 19.89 -7.14 -27.46
C LYS A 238 21.26 -7.79 -27.36
N ASP A 239 22.13 -7.54 -28.34
CA ASP A 239 23.50 -8.05 -28.31
C ASP A 239 24.21 -7.58 -27.03
N LYS A 240 24.90 -8.51 -26.37
CA LYS A 240 25.75 -8.18 -25.22
C LYS A 240 26.90 -7.33 -25.74
N LYS A 241 26.88 -6.02 -25.46
CA LYS A 241 28.02 -5.14 -25.75
C LYS A 241 29.25 -5.71 -25.04
N ASP A 242 30.18 -6.24 -25.82
CA ASP A 242 31.47 -6.67 -25.34
C ASP A 242 32.24 -5.42 -24.86
N PRO A 243 32.60 -5.31 -23.56
CA PRO A 243 33.31 -4.14 -23.04
C PRO A 243 34.70 -3.95 -23.66
N ALA A 244 35.19 -4.88 -24.48
CA ALA A 244 36.51 -4.81 -25.13
C ALA A 244 36.57 -3.92 -26.38
N ARG A 245 35.44 -3.42 -26.93
CA ARG A 245 35.46 -2.52 -28.09
C ARG A 245 35.30 -1.06 -27.69
N LYS A 246 36.30 -0.54 -26.96
CA LYS A 246 36.55 0.91 -26.89
C LYS A 246 37.48 1.28 -28.04
N ALA A 247 36.96 2.14 -28.92
CA ALA A 247 37.66 3.09 -29.80
C ALA A 247 39.01 2.63 -30.40
N ASP A 248 38.96 2.27 -31.69
CA ASP A 248 40.00 2.71 -32.64
C ASP A 248 39.48 3.98 -33.33
#